data_AF-A0A7V9Q1P6-F1
#
_entry.id   AF-A0A7V9Q1P6-F1
#
_cell.length_a   1.000
_cell.length_b   1.000
_cell.length_c   1.000
_cell.angle_alpha   90.00
_cell.angle_beta   90.00
_cell.angle_gamma   90.00
#
_symmetry.space_group_name_H-M   'P 1'
#
loop_
_entity.id
_entity.type
_entity.pdbx_description
1 polymer ?
#
loop_
_entity_poly.entity_id
_entity_poly.type
_entity_poly.pdbx_seq_one_letter_code
_entity_poly.pdbx_strand_id
1 'polypeptide(L)'
;MNLRPTHGLGALAVGATVLATAFEYAHVWRRGHAPPPVPGNVLEGGRIAARETVAVAVEGYRSGSARENTLLNLLMSFSATFGAARATTYAIRHLGTIGPLGHMKLGERHIHHLVPGIVIALVTGTAGIISADEAVERWLAIPFGAGAALTLDEAALLIELEDVYWSERGLVSVQVTLAAMALLAGGELTRRVLARGEKRVLPSRSGTVSPA
;
A
#
# COMPACT_ATOMS: atom_id res chain seq x y z
N MET A 1 -23.60 25.70 8.54
CA MET A 1 -22.69 24.89 7.70
C MET A 1 -22.29 23.66 8.48
N ASN A 2 -22.99 22.53 8.27
CA ASN A 2 -22.65 21.27 8.93
C ASN A 2 -21.53 20.59 8.13
N LEU A 3 -20.30 20.70 8.61
CA LEU A 3 -19.18 19.89 8.11
C LEU A 3 -19.50 18.42 8.46
N ARG A 4 -19.91 17.65 7.46
CA ARG A 4 -20.17 16.21 7.62
C ARG A 4 -18.89 15.56 8.17
N PRO A 5 -18.97 14.74 9.23
CA PRO A 5 -17.81 14.18 9.96
C PRO A 5 -16.80 13.43 9.06
N THR A 6 -17.24 13.01 7.89
CA THR A 6 -16.47 12.40 6.81
C THR A 6 -15.40 13.30 6.18
N HIS A 7 -15.64 14.62 6.07
CA HIS A 7 -14.60 15.57 5.61
C HIS A 7 -13.50 15.75 6.66
N GLY A 8 -13.85 15.66 7.95
CA GLY A 8 -12.88 15.71 9.04
C GLY A 8 -11.93 14.52 9.03
N LEU A 9 -12.44 13.31 8.78
CA LEU A 9 -11.61 12.10 8.68
C LEU A 9 -10.69 12.10 7.45
N GLY A 10 -11.19 12.56 6.29
CA GLY A 10 -10.36 12.70 5.10
C GLY A 10 -9.22 13.72 5.28
N ALA A 11 -9.54 14.88 5.88
CA ALA A 11 -8.54 15.90 6.21
C ALA A 11 -7.52 15.41 7.25
N LEU A 12 -7.96 14.62 8.24
CA LEU A 12 -7.09 13.99 9.24
C LEU A 12 -6.14 12.96 8.62
N ALA A 13 -6.62 12.12 7.71
CA ALA A 13 -5.79 11.10 7.05
C ALA A 13 -4.74 11.73 6.12
N VAL A 14 -5.14 12.71 5.32
CA VAL A 14 -4.19 13.49 4.48
C VAL A 14 -3.22 14.27 5.38
N GLY A 15 -3.72 14.93 6.43
CA GLY A 15 -2.92 15.65 7.40
C GLY A 15 -1.89 14.75 8.09
N ALA A 16 -2.29 13.56 8.54
CA ALA A 16 -1.40 12.57 9.16
C ALA A 16 -0.33 12.08 8.18
N THR A 17 -0.69 11.85 6.91
CA THR A 17 0.25 11.43 5.86
C THR A 17 1.27 12.52 5.53
N VAL A 18 0.81 13.77 5.39
CA VAL A 18 1.67 14.94 5.15
C VAL A 18 2.59 15.18 6.35
N LEU A 19 2.08 15.09 7.57
CA LEU A 19 2.87 15.23 8.79
C LEU A 19 3.90 14.11 8.95
N ALA A 20 3.54 12.86 8.68
CA ALA A 20 4.48 11.74 8.72
C ALA A 20 5.58 11.90 7.65
N THR A 21 5.22 12.29 6.43
CA THR A 21 6.18 12.55 5.34
C THR A 21 7.11 13.72 5.69
N ALA A 22 6.55 14.82 6.22
CA ALA A 22 7.33 15.98 6.67
C ALA A 22 8.22 15.65 7.87
N PHE A 23 7.76 14.80 8.78
CA PHE A 23 8.54 14.34 9.93
C PHE A 23 9.71 13.47 9.50
N GLU A 24 9.51 12.52 8.57
CA GLU A 24 10.59 11.71 8.01
C GLU A 24 11.58 12.58 7.22
N TYR A 25 11.09 13.52 6.42
CA TYR A 25 11.95 14.49 5.72
C TYR A 25 12.80 15.32 6.70
N ALA A 26 12.18 15.83 7.77
CA ALA A 26 12.88 16.58 8.82
C ALA A 26 13.79 15.70 9.70
N HIS A 27 13.50 14.41 9.82
CA HIS A 27 14.33 13.44 10.53
C HIS A 27 15.59 13.12 9.71
N VAL A 28 15.43 12.88 8.41
CA VAL A 28 16.53 12.69 7.45
C VAL A 28 17.41 13.95 7.38
N TRP A 29 16.81 15.13 7.29
CA TRP A 29 17.52 16.41 7.29
C TRP A 29 18.34 16.64 8.57
N ARG A 30 17.79 16.28 9.75
CA ARG A 30 18.51 16.41 11.04
C ARG A 30 19.63 15.41 11.27
N ARG A 31 19.62 14.25 10.59
CA ARG A 31 20.68 13.24 10.76
C ARG A 31 22.02 13.63 10.12
N GLY A 32 22.06 14.68 9.30
CA GLY A 32 23.27 15.10 8.60
C GLY A 32 23.67 14.13 7.48
N HIS A 33 24.25 14.67 6.41
CA HIS A 33 24.68 13.99 5.16
C HIS A 33 23.67 13.84 4.02
N ALA A 34 22.90 14.89 3.69
CA ALA A 34 22.69 15.12 2.25
C ALA A 34 24.05 15.63 1.72
N PRO A 35 24.71 14.94 0.76
CA PRO A 35 25.88 15.50 0.10
C PRO A 35 25.49 16.90 -0.41
N PRO A 36 26.30 17.95 -0.19
CA PRO A 36 26.00 19.25 -0.77
C PRO A 36 25.85 19.05 -2.29
N PRO A 37 24.85 19.68 -2.94
CA PRO A 37 24.72 19.60 -4.38
C PRO A 37 26.07 19.99 -4.96
N VAL A 38 26.67 19.08 -5.77
CA VAL A 38 27.97 19.31 -6.41
C VAL A 38 27.92 20.72 -7.02
N PRO A 39 28.81 21.65 -6.62
CA PRO A 39 28.70 23.03 -7.04
C PRO A 39 28.78 23.09 -8.56
N GLY A 40 27.65 23.45 -9.20
CA GLY A 40 27.55 23.65 -10.64
C GLY A 40 26.39 22.94 -11.36
N ASN A 41 25.77 21.89 -10.80
CA ASN A 41 24.64 21.23 -11.49
C ASN A 41 23.61 20.56 -10.55
N VAL A 42 22.53 21.28 -10.26
CA VAL A 42 21.40 20.80 -9.45
C VAL A 42 20.74 19.56 -10.05
N LEU A 43 20.70 19.43 -11.38
CA LEU A 43 20.13 18.26 -12.05
C LEU A 43 20.97 17.00 -11.81
N GLU A 44 22.31 17.13 -11.83
CA GLU A 44 23.20 16.00 -11.60
C GLU A 44 23.20 15.57 -10.14
N GLY A 45 23.21 16.53 -9.21
CA GLY A 45 22.99 16.26 -7.79
C GLY A 45 21.65 15.56 -7.51
N GLY A 46 20.58 16.00 -8.18
CA GLY A 46 19.26 15.37 -8.09
C GLY A 46 19.23 13.93 -8.65
N ARG A 47 19.91 13.67 -9.77
CA ARG A 47 20.02 12.32 -10.36
C ARG A 47 20.79 11.36 -9.46
N ILE A 48 21.88 11.82 -8.85
CA ILE A 48 22.65 11.01 -7.90
C ILE A 48 21.80 10.67 -6.67
N ALA A 49 21.16 11.67 -6.05
CA ALA A 49 20.28 11.46 -4.91
C ALA A 49 19.11 10.51 -5.21
N ALA A 50 18.52 10.60 -6.41
CA ALA A 50 17.48 9.67 -6.85
C ALA A 50 18.00 8.24 -6.98
N ARG A 51 19.18 8.04 -7.58
CA ARG A 51 19.81 6.71 -7.70
C ARG A 51 20.16 6.12 -6.34
N GLU A 52 20.73 6.92 -5.44
CA GLU A 52 21.06 6.48 -4.08
C GLU A 52 19.80 6.11 -3.29
N THR A 53 18.73 6.90 -3.40
CA THR A 53 17.44 6.59 -2.77
C THR A 53 16.88 5.27 -3.29
N VAL A 54 16.92 5.04 -4.61
CA VAL A 54 16.51 3.76 -5.20
C VAL A 54 17.40 2.62 -4.73
N ALA A 55 18.72 2.81 -4.68
CA ALA A 55 19.66 1.80 -4.22
C ALA A 55 19.40 1.41 -2.75
N VAL A 56 19.16 2.40 -1.87
CA VAL A 56 18.79 2.17 -0.47
C VAL A 56 17.47 1.41 -0.36
N ALA A 57 16.46 1.77 -1.15
CA ALA A 57 15.17 1.07 -1.15
C ALA A 57 15.31 -0.38 -1.64
N VAL A 58 16.06 -0.61 -2.72
CA VAL A 58 16.33 -1.94 -3.28
C VAL A 58 17.10 -2.80 -2.28
N GLU A 59 18.13 -2.25 -1.64
CA GLU A 59 18.91 -2.98 -0.64
C GLU A 59 18.09 -3.29 0.62
N GLY A 60 17.26 -2.35 1.07
CA GLY A 60 16.30 -2.57 2.15
C GLY A 60 15.31 -3.71 1.84
N TYR A 61 14.82 -3.76 0.60
CA TYR A 61 13.93 -4.85 0.14
C TYR A 61 14.66 -6.20 0.04
N ARG A 62 15.92 -6.22 -0.41
CA ARG A 62 16.72 -7.44 -0.51
C ARG A 62 17.14 -8.00 0.84
N SER A 63 17.45 -7.13 1.80
CA SER A 63 17.88 -7.49 3.15
C SER A 63 16.71 -7.81 4.10
N GLY A 64 15.48 -7.44 3.73
CA GLY A 64 14.27 -7.78 4.48
C GLY A 64 13.92 -9.27 4.46
N SER A 65 13.32 -9.75 5.54
CA SER A 65 12.74 -11.09 5.66
C SER A 65 11.62 -11.31 4.63
N ALA A 66 11.33 -12.58 4.30
CA ALA A 66 10.26 -12.92 3.36
C ALA A 66 8.90 -12.37 3.84
N ARG A 67 8.61 -12.47 5.14
CA ARG A 67 7.37 -11.94 5.75
C ARG A 67 7.28 -10.40 5.68
N GLU A 68 8.38 -9.67 5.88
CA GLU A 68 8.45 -8.20 5.67
C GLU A 68 8.08 -7.84 4.24
N ASN A 69 8.75 -8.50 3.31
CA ASN A 69 8.57 -8.24 1.90
C ASN A 69 7.17 -8.65 1.42
N THR A 70 6.57 -9.67 2.03
CA THR A 70 5.17 -10.07 1.79
C THR A 70 4.20 -8.95 2.17
N LEU A 71 4.30 -8.43 3.39
CA LEU A 71 3.43 -7.32 3.85
C LEU A 71 3.66 -6.05 3.06
N LEU A 72 4.92 -5.73 2.73
CA LEU A 72 5.26 -4.58 1.90
C LEU A 72 4.69 -4.72 0.49
N ASN A 73 4.83 -5.89 -0.14
CA ASN A 73 4.28 -6.18 -1.46
C ASN A 73 2.74 -6.04 -1.47
N LEU A 74 2.08 -6.59 -0.45
CA LEU A 74 0.63 -6.46 -0.24
C LEU A 74 0.21 -4.99 -0.14
N LEU A 75 0.85 -4.21 0.75
CA LEU A 75 0.53 -2.80 0.96
C LEU A 75 0.76 -1.98 -0.31
N MET A 76 1.88 -2.19 -0.99
CA MET A 76 2.24 -1.46 -2.20
C MET A 76 1.28 -1.77 -3.35
N SER A 77 1.00 -3.05 -3.61
CA SER A 77 0.08 -3.43 -4.69
C SER A 77 -1.34 -2.98 -4.42
N PHE A 78 -1.82 -3.09 -3.18
CA PHE A 78 -3.12 -2.61 -2.76
C PHE A 78 -3.26 -1.10 -2.97
N SER A 79 -2.29 -0.33 -2.46
CA SER A 79 -2.32 1.13 -2.53
C SER A 79 -2.21 1.64 -3.97
N ALA A 80 -1.31 1.05 -4.77
CA ALA A 80 -1.15 1.40 -6.17
C ALA A 80 -2.41 1.08 -6.99
N THR A 81 -3.00 -0.09 -6.78
CA THR A 81 -4.21 -0.52 -7.51
C THR A 81 -5.41 0.34 -7.17
N PHE A 82 -5.64 0.61 -5.87
CA PHE A 82 -6.72 1.51 -5.44
C PHE A 82 -6.52 2.93 -5.98
N GLY A 83 -5.29 3.47 -5.88
CA GLY A 83 -4.95 4.77 -6.42
C GLY A 83 -5.17 4.85 -7.94
N ALA A 84 -4.79 3.81 -8.68
CA ALA A 84 -5.00 3.71 -10.12
C ALA A 84 -6.50 3.64 -10.49
N ALA A 85 -7.30 2.84 -9.77
CA ALA A 85 -8.75 2.74 -9.99
C ALA A 85 -9.43 4.11 -9.78
N ARG A 86 -9.06 4.83 -8.71
CA ARG A 86 -9.59 6.17 -8.42
C ARG A 86 -9.10 7.22 -9.40
N ALA A 87 -7.82 7.21 -9.75
CA ALA A 87 -7.27 8.12 -10.73
C ALA A 87 -7.94 7.93 -12.10
N THR A 88 -8.14 6.69 -12.52
CA THR A 88 -8.83 6.36 -13.78
C THR A 88 -10.27 6.87 -13.76
N THR A 89 -11.02 6.63 -12.67
CA THR A 89 -12.40 7.10 -12.58
C THR A 89 -12.51 8.62 -12.51
N TYR A 90 -11.60 9.28 -11.79
CA TYR A 90 -11.49 10.73 -11.76
C TYR A 90 -11.21 11.29 -13.16
N ALA A 91 -10.24 10.69 -13.85
CA ALA A 91 -9.79 11.15 -15.15
C ALA A 91 -10.89 10.95 -16.22
N ILE A 92 -11.60 9.81 -16.22
CA ILE A 92 -12.77 9.58 -17.09
C ILE A 92 -13.84 10.66 -16.92
N ARG A 93 -14.02 11.16 -15.69
CA ARG A 93 -15.06 12.14 -15.35
C ARG A 93 -14.70 13.57 -15.69
N HIS A 94 -13.44 13.94 -15.50
CA HIS A 94 -12.99 15.33 -15.65
C HIS A 94 -12.32 15.60 -16.99
N LEU A 95 -11.71 14.59 -17.60
CA LEU A 95 -10.95 14.70 -18.83
C LEU A 95 -11.63 14.00 -20.02
N GLY A 96 -12.76 13.32 -19.78
CA GLY A 96 -13.41 12.46 -20.77
C GLY A 96 -12.79 11.07 -20.83
N THR A 97 -13.29 10.21 -21.71
CA THR A 97 -12.90 8.79 -21.78
C THR A 97 -11.43 8.65 -22.19
N ILE A 98 -10.61 8.01 -21.34
CA ILE A 98 -9.17 7.84 -21.59
C ILE A 98 -8.91 6.43 -22.12
N GLY A 99 -8.96 6.25 -23.45
CA GLY A 99 -8.53 5.02 -24.13
C GLY A 99 -9.30 3.75 -23.73
N PRO A 100 -8.71 2.54 -23.90
CA PRO A 100 -9.40 1.25 -23.71
C PRO A 100 -9.69 0.90 -22.24
N LEU A 101 -9.42 1.81 -21.31
CA LEU A 101 -9.75 1.70 -19.88
C LEU A 101 -11.25 1.93 -19.59
N GLY A 102 -12.06 2.10 -20.65
CA GLY A 102 -13.50 2.18 -20.56
C GLY A 102 -14.13 0.80 -20.33
N HIS A 103 -14.81 0.65 -19.19
CA HIS A 103 -15.80 -0.38 -18.84
C HIS A 103 -15.54 -1.78 -19.45
N MET A 104 -15.06 -2.72 -18.64
CA MET A 104 -15.09 -4.14 -19.02
C MET A 104 -16.56 -4.58 -19.21
N LYS A 105 -17.00 -4.63 -20.47
CA LYS A 105 -18.31 -5.15 -20.86
C LYS A 105 -18.14 -6.59 -21.31
N LEU A 106 -18.86 -7.51 -20.67
CA LEU A 106 -19.03 -8.88 -21.17
C LEU A 106 -20.46 -8.96 -21.73
N GLY A 107 -20.60 -8.83 -23.05
CA GLY A 107 -21.92 -8.70 -23.70
C GLY A 107 -22.61 -7.38 -23.34
N GLU A 108 -23.88 -7.43 -22.94
CA GLU A 108 -24.66 -6.23 -22.53
C GLU A 108 -24.53 -5.85 -21.05
N ARG A 109 -23.84 -6.67 -20.22
CA ARG A 109 -23.70 -6.40 -18.78
C ARG A 109 -22.33 -5.80 -18.46
N HIS A 110 -22.36 -4.70 -17.72
CA HIS A 110 -21.17 -4.10 -17.12
C HIS A 110 -20.70 -4.99 -15.96
N ILE A 111 -19.50 -5.55 -16.08
CA ILE A 111 -18.88 -6.27 -14.97
C ILE A 111 -18.10 -5.25 -14.15
N HIS A 112 -18.54 -5.08 -12.92
CA HIS A 112 -17.81 -4.35 -11.90
C HIS A 112 -16.44 -4.98 -11.64
N HIS A 113 -15.39 -4.17 -11.55
CA HIS A 113 -14.02 -4.64 -11.25
C HIS A 113 -13.92 -5.32 -9.88
N LEU A 114 -14.93 -5.16 -9.02
CA LEU A 114 -15.20 -5.97 -7.84
C LEU A 114 -15.09 -7.47 -8.11
N VAL A 115 -15.75 -7.98 -9.15
CA VAL A 115 -15.85 -9.44 -9.40
C VAL A 115 -14.49 -10.05 -9.79
N PRO A 116 -13.76 -9.50 -10.79
CA PRO A 116 -12.37 -9.90 -11.02
C PRO A 116 -11.49 -9.75 -9.78
N GLY A 117 -11.67 -8.69 -8.99
CA GLY A 117 -10.94 -8.48 -7.74
C GLY A 117 -11.11 -9.62 -6.73
N ILE A 118 -12.35 -10.05 -6.51
CA ILE A 118 -12.69 -11.17 -5.63
C ILE A 118 -12.04 -12.46 -6.14
N VAL A 119 -12.15 -12.75 -7.44
CA VAL A 119 -11.56 -13.96 -8.03
C VAL A 119 -10.04 -13.97 -7.84
N ILE A 120 -9.36 -12.86 -8.12
CA ILE A 120 -7.92 -12.73 -7.93
C ILE A 120 -7.55 -12.94 -6.46
N ALA A 121 -8.24 -12.29 -5.52
CA ALA A 121 -7.96 -12.40 -4.10
C ALA A 121 -8.19 -13.83 -3.57
N LEU A 122 -9.27 -14.49 -3.98
CA LEU A 122 -9.56 -15.87 -3.57
C LEU A 122 -8.54 -16.87 -4.13
N VAL A 123 -8.21 -16.79 -5.42
CA VAL A 123 -7.24 -17.69 -6.05
C VAL A 123 -5.86 -17.53 -5.42
N THR A 124 -5.40 -16.29 -5.26
CA THR A 124 -4.05 -16.01 -4.73
C THR A 124 -3.96 -16.25 -3.23
N GLY A 125 -5.00 -15.93 -2.47
CA GLY A 125 -5.08 -16.26 -1.05
C GLY A 125 -5.09 -17.76 -0.80
N THR A 126 -5.86 -18.51 -1.60
CA THR A 126 -5.87 -19.98 -1.53
C THR A 126 -4.52 -20.57 -1.90
N ALA A 127 -3.88 -20.08 -2.97
CA ALA A 127 -2.53 -20.48 -3.36
C ALA A 127 -1.51 -20.18 -2.25
N GLY A 128 -1.67 -19.06 -1.54
CA GLY A 128 -0.84 -18.70 -0.40
C GLY A 128 -1.02 -19.65 0.78
N ILE A 129 -2.27 -20.02 1.11
CA ILE A 129 -2.58 -20.98 2.20
C ILE A 129 -2.00 -22.37 1.92
N ILE A 130 -2.00 -22.80 0.66
CA ILE A 130 -1.48 -24.11 0.25
C ILE A 130 0.05 -24.09 0.10
N SER A 131 0.65 -22.92 -0.08
CA SER A 131 2.09 -22.76 -0.17
C SER A 131 2.76 -23.11 1.16
N ALA A 132 3.93 -23.76 1.06
CA ALA A 132 4.87 -23.92 2.18
C ALA A 132 6.18 -23.14 1.94
N ASP A 133 6.24 -22.37 0.85
CA ASP A 133 7.41 -21.59 0.44
C ASP A 133 7.13 -20.09 0.65
N GLU A 134 7.84 -19.51 1.63
CA GLU A 134 7.74 -18.08 1.95
C GLU A 134 8.15 -17.18 0.77
N ALA A 135 9.01 -17.65 -0.14
CA ALA A 135 9.38 -16.90 -1.33
C ALA A 135 8.22 -16.82 -2.33
N VAL A 136 7.42 -17.89 -2.44
CA VAL A 136 6.20 -17.90 -3.27
C VAL A 136 5.13 -17.02 -2.64
N GLU A 137 4.90 -17.13 -1.33
CA GLU A 137 3.94 -16.31 -0.59
C GLU A 137 4.21 -14.81 -0.74
N ARG A 138 5.49 -14.41 -0.68
CA ARG A 138 5.93 -13.03 -0.91
C ARG A 138 5.42 -12.47 -2.24
N TRP A 139 5.45 -13.27 -3.30
CA TRP A 139 5.02 -12.82 -4.62
C TRP A 139 3.50 -12.90 -4.78
N LEU A 140 2.84 -13.88 -4.17
CA LEU A 140 1.38 -13.99 -4.14
C LEU A 140 0.68 -12.82 -3.42
N ALA A 141 1.38 -12.16 -2.50
CA ALA A 141 0.90 -10.94 -1.87
C ALA A 141 0.59 -9.80 -2.85
N ILE A 142 1.30 -9.72 -3.99
CA ILE A 142 1.08 -8.68 -5.00
C ILE A 142 -0.31 -8.81 -5.64
N PRO A 143 -0.65 -9.91 -6.33
CA PRO A 143 -1.96 -10.06 -6.94
C PRO A 143 -3.06 -10.16 -5.88
N PHE A 144 -2.80 -10.71 -4.69
CA PHE A 144 -3.77 -10.67 -3.58
C PHE A 144 -4.13 -9.23 -3.19
N GLY A 145 -3.13 -8.37 -3.00
CA GLY A 145 -3.36 -6.95 -2.67
C GLY A 145 -4.07 -6.18 -3.77
N ALA A 146 -3.76 -6.45 -5.05
CA ALA A 146 -4.48 -5.87 -6.17
C ALA A 146 -5.94 -6.32 -6.20
N GLY A 147 -6.21 -7.61 -6.02
CA GLY A 147 -7.56 -8.16 -5.95
C GLY A 147 -8.38 -7.54 -4.81
N ALA A 148 -7.79 -7.50 -3.61
CA ALA A 148 -8.40 -6.86 -2.44
C ALA A 148 -8.68 -5.37 -2.65
N ALA A 149 -7.79 -4.63 -3.32
CA ALA A 149 -8.00 -3.22 -3.61
C ALA A 149 -9.16 -3.00 -4.58
N LEU A 150 -9.26 -3.78 -5.66
CA LEU A 150 -10.38 -3.73 -6.58
C LEU A 150 -11.70 -4.09 -5.90
N THR A 151 -11.67 -5.06 -4.97
CA THR A 151 -12.85 -5.42 -4.19
C THR A 151 -13.28 -4.29 -3.25
N LEU A 152 -12.35 -3.68 -2.51
CA LEU A 152 -12.66 -2.63 -1.55
C LEU A 152 -13.00 -1.29 -2.21
N ASP A 153 -12.55 -1.07 -3.44
CA ASP A 153 -12.92 0.12 -4.22
C ASP A 153 -14.43 0.24 -4.47
N GLU A 154 -15.14 -0.89 -4.42
CA GLU A 154 -16.60 -0.95 -4.51
C GLU A 154 -17.26 -1.44 -3.21
N ALA A 155 -16.58 -1.34 -2.06
CA ALA A 155 -17.14 -1.80 -0.78
C ALA A 155 -18.49 -1.16 -0.42
N ALA A 156 -18.80 0.02 -0.97
CA ALA A 156 -20.13 0.63 -0.84
C ALA A 156 -21.23 -0.22 -1.50
N LEU A 157 -20.98 -0.83 -2.67
CA LEU A 157 -21.93 -1.74 -3.36
C LEU A 157 -22.08 -3.08 -2.63
N LEU A 158 -21.05 -3.54 -1.92
CA LEU A 158 -21.12 -4.74 -1.07
C LEU A 158 -21.98 -4.52 0.18
N ILE A 159 -22.01 -3.30 0.71
CA ILE A 159 -22.68 -2.98 1.98
C ILE A 159 -24.08 -2.40 1.73
N GLU A 160 -24.27 -1.61 0.67
CA GLU A 160 -25.55 -1.04 0.26
C GLU A 160 -25.82 -1.41 -1.20
N LEU A 161 -26.82 -2.27 -1.41
CA LEU A 161 -27.18 -2.89 -2.70
C LEU A 161 -27.71 -1.90 -3.78
N GLU A 162 -27.62 -0.59 -3.57
CA GLU A 162 -28.07 0.44 -4.52
C GLU A 162 -26.88 1.28 -5.02
N ASP A 163 -26.90 1.62 -6.31
CA ASP A 163 -25.81 2.26 -7.04
C ASP A 163 -25.62 3.74 -6.63
N VAL A 164 -25.03 3.96 -5.46
CA VAL A 164 -24.83 5.30 -4.87
C VAL A 164 -23.36 5.71 -4.86
N TYR A 165 -22.68 5.58 -6.00
CA TYR A 165 -21.29 6.03 -6.17
C TYR A 165 -21.11 7.52 -5.75
N TRP A 166 -22.13 8.38 -5.86
CA TRP A 166 -22.03 9.85 -5.68
C TRP A 166 -22.80 10.44 -4.50
N SER A 167 -23.41 9.62 -3.64
CA SER A 167 -24.02 10.13 -2.41
C SER A 167 -23.02 10.18 -1.25
N GLU A 168 -23.44 10.65 -0.07
CA GLU A 168 -22.67 10.58 1.19
C GLU A 168 -22.07 9.19 1.50
N ARG A 169 -22.52 8.15 0.81
CA ARG A 169 -22.18 6.74 1.00
C ARG A 169 -20.97 6.25 0.20
N GLY A 170 -20.56 6.95 -0.86
CA GLY A 170 -19.28 6.70 -1.54
C GLY A 170 -18.06 6.88 -0.63
N LEU A 171 -18.23 7.59 0.49
CA LEU A 171 -17.25 7.74 1.56
C LEU A 171 -16.98 6.43 2.32
N VAL A 172 -17.92 5.50 2.36
CA VAL A 172 -17.76 4.22 3.08
C VAL A 172 -16.65 3.38 2.45
N SER A 173 -16.61 3.27 1.12
CA SER A 173 -15.54 2.55 0.42
C SER A 173 -14.17 3.20 0.66
N VAL A 174 -14.10 4.53 0.61
CA VAL A 174 -12.87 5.27 0.91
C VAL A 174 -12.44 5.04 2.36
N GLN A 175 -13.36 5.10 3.32
CA GLN A 175 -13.06 4.89 4.74
C GLN A 175 -12.58 3.47 5.03
N VAL A 176 -13.28 2.46 4.51
CA VAL A 176 -12.89 1.05 4.67
C VAL A 176 -11.53 0.79 4.04
N THR A 177 -11.29 1.33 2.85
CA THR A 177 -9.99 1.20 2.17
C THR A 177 -8.87 1.89 2.95
N LEU A 178 -9.08 3.12 3.41
CA LEU A 178 -8.09 3.85 4.22
C LEU A 178 -7.81 3.13 5.55
N ALA A 179 -8.84 2.55 6.18
CA ALA A 179 -8.68 1.73 7.36
C ALA A 179 -7.85 0.46 7.06
N ALA A 180 -8.10 -0.22 5.94
CA ALA A 180 -7.31 -1.37 5.51
C ALA A 180 -5.83 -0.98 5.26
N MET A 181 -5.56 0.13 4.57
CA MET A 181 -4.20 0.65 4.38
C MET A 181 -3.52 0.95 5.72
N ALA A 182 -4.22 1.62 6.63
CA ALA A 182 -3.69 1.96 7.95
C ALA A 182 -3.35 0.72 8.78
N LEU A 183 -4.19 -0.32 8.73
CA LEU A 183 -3.94 -1.59 9.41
C LEU A 183 -2.72 -2.31 8.83
N LEU A 184 -2.59 -2.39 7.50
CA LEU A 184 -1.45 -3.01 6.85
C LEU A 184 -0.13 -2.28 7.17
N ALA A 185 -0.15 -0.95 7.08
CA ALA A 185 1.01 -0.11 7.40
C ALA A 185 1.39 -0.19 8.89
N GLY A 186 0.41 -0.10 9.78
CA GLY A 186 0.61 -0.21 11.22
C GLY A 186 1.11 -1.58 11.66
N GLY A 187 0.61 -2.66 11.03
CA GLY A 187 1.08 -4.02 11.25
C GLY A 187 2.56 -4.18 10.88
N GLU A 188 2.96 -3.69 9.70
CA GLU A 188 4.35 -3.75 9.26
C GLU A 188 5.29 -2.93 10.15
N LEU A 189 4.88 -1.71 10.54
CA LEU A 189 5.67 -0.88 11.46
C LEU A 189 5.85 -1.55 12.82
N THR A 190 4.77 -2.07 13.39
CA THR A 190 4.79 -2.82 14.65
C THR A 190 5.78 -3.98 14.57
N ARG A 191 5.70 -4.78 13.50
CA ARG A 191 6.58 -5.93 13.30
C ARG A 191 8.06 -5.50 13.19
N ARG A 192 8.36 -4.41 12.48
CA ARG A 192 9.72 -3.84 12.41
C ARG A 192 10.24 -3.37 13.76
N VAL A 193 9.39 -2.78 14.60
CA VAL A 193 9.77 -2.36 15.96
C VAL A 193 10.06 -3.59 16.83
N LEU A 194 9.17 -4.58 16.82
CA LEU A 194 9.33 -5.82 17.59
C LEU A 194 10.57 -6.61 17.17
N ALA A 195 10.77 -6.83 15.87
CA ALA A 195 11.93 -7.54 15.33
C ALA A 195 13.26 -6.84 15.69
N ARG A 196 13.28 -5.50 15.76
CA ARG A 196 14.45 -4.75 16.25
C ARG A 196 14.67 -4.92 17.75
N GLY A 197 13.60 -4.99 18.54
CA GLY A 197 13.65 -5.24 19.97
C GLY A 197 14.18 -6.63 20.31
N GLU A 198 13.66 -7.67 19.63
CA GLU A 198 14.12 -9.06 19.78
C GLU A 198 15.63 -9.20 19.56
N LYS A 199 16.15 -8.63 18.47
CA LYS A 199 17.59 -8.65 18.16
C LYS A 199 18.46 -8.00 19.24
N ARG A 200 17.93 -7.07 20.03
CA ARG A 200 18.67 -6.34 21.08
C ARG A 200 18.53 -6.98 22.45
N VAL A 201 17.37 -7.57 22.76
CA VAL A 201 17.04 -8.11 24.09
C VAL A 201 17.33 -9.60 24.19
N LEU A 202 17.21 -10.34 23.09
CA LEU A 202 17.40 -11.80 23.04
C LEU A 202 18.60 -12.20 22.14
N PRO A 203 19.82 -11.67 22.34
CA PRO A 203 20.98 -12.07 21.54
C PRO A 203 21.39 -13.54 21.76
N SER A 204 20.93 -14.18 22.85
CA SER A 204 21.46 -15.48 23.32
C SER A 204 20.35 -16.45 23.72
N ARG A 205 19.88 -17.28 22.78
CA ARG A 205 19.25 -18.58 23.11
C ARG A 205 19.77 -19.74 22.25
N SER A 206 20.78 -19.50 21.42
CA SER A 206 21.48 -20.49 20.60
C SER A 206 22.81 -20.98 21.21
N GLY A 207 23.10 -20.63 22.47
CA GLY A 207 24.41 -20.84 23.09
C GLY A 207 24.51 -21.90 24.21
N THR A 208 23.43 -22.55 24.66
CA THR A 208 23.52 -23.51 25.77
C THR A 208 22.46 -24.61 25.71
N VAL A 209 22.71 -25.64 24.90
CA VAL A 209 22.40 -27.02 25.32
C VAL A 209 23.61 -27.87 24.93
N SER A 210 24.57 -27.98 25.86
CA SER A 210 25.53 -29.09 25.82
C SER A 210 24.78 -30.34 26.25
N PRO A 211 24.82 -31.45 25.50
CA PRO A 211 24.34 -32.71 26.02
C PRO A 211 25.28 -33.15 27.15
N ALA A 212 24.69 -33.51 28.30
CA ALA A 212 25.34 -34.30 29.34
C ALA A 212 24.67 -35.68 29.34
#